data_AF-A0A949TY31-F1
#
_entry.id   AF-A0A949TY31-F1
#
_cell.length_a   1.000
_cell.length_b   1.000
_cell.length_c   1.000
_cell.angle_alpha   90.00
_cell.angle_beta   90.00
_cell.angle_gamma   90.00
#
_symmetry.space_group_name_H-M   'P 1'
#
loop_
_entity.id
_entity.type
_entity.pdbx_description
1 polymer ?
#
loop_
_entity_poly.entity_id
_entity_poly.type
_entity_poly.pdbx_seq_one_letter_code
_entity_poly.pdbx_strand_id
1 'polypeptide(L)'
;MERLYYCSECKRVITNEDECTYCNSNDVKELMLKTPVNVIGTKTKGKVLKIKDGKVNLIIMDEANSKLVKEYDVTQLKKVL
;
A
#
# COMPACT_ATOMS: atom_id res chain seq x y z
N MET A 1 16.77 3.49 -0.65
CA MET A 1 15.55 2.67 -0.74
C MET A 1 14.45 3.49 -0.10
N GLU A 2 13.41 3.86 -0.85
CA GLU A 2 12.27 4.51 -0.24
C GLU A 2 11.49 3.51 0.60
N ARG A 3 11.13 3.93 1.81
CA ARG A 3 10.30 3.17 2.74
C ARG A 3 8.93 3.82 2.78
N LEU A 4 7.92 2.97 2.92
CA LEU A 4 6.56 3.40 3.17
C LEU A 4 6.07 2.73 4.42
N TYR A 5 5.07 3.32 5.02
CA TYR A 5 4.48 2.86 6.26
C TYR A 5 2.99 2.68 6.07
N TYR A 6 2.36 1.91 6.94
CA TYR A 6 0.92 1.82 7.01
C TYR A 6 0.50 1.95 8.46
N CYS A 7 -0.63 2.62 8.67
CA CYS A 7 -1.20 2.73 10.01
C CYS A 7 -1.83 1.40 10.43
N SER A 8 -1.53 0.92 11.63
CA SER A 8 -2.15 -0.29 12.19
C SER A 8 -3.65 -0.11 12.45
N GLU A 9 -4.12 1.12 12.72
CA GLU A 9 -5.53 1.41 13.00
C GLU A 9 -6.34 1.52 11.70
N CYS A 10 -6.07 2.55 10.89
CA CYS A 10 -6.87 2.83 9.70
C CYS A 10 -6.40 2.08 8.45
N LYS A 11 -5.28 1.36 8.53
CA LYS A 11 -4.64 0.58 7.45
C LYS A 11 -4.19 1.40 6.23
N ARG A 12 -4.33 2.72 6.22
CA ARG A 12 -3.89 3.55 5.08
C ARG A 12 -2.36 3.52 4.99
N VAL A 13 -1.87 3.52 3.75
CA VAL A 13 -0.44 3.66 3.46
C VAL A 13 -0.08 5.14 3.52
N ILE A 14 1.06 5.43 4.15
CA ILE A 14 1.58 6.77 4.40
C ILE A 14 3.09 6.78 4.17
N THR A 15 3.64 7.96 3.98
CA THR A 15 5.10 8.18 3.87
C THR A 15 5.73 8.55 5.21
N ASN A 16 4.93 8.99 6.19
CA ASN A 16 5.39 9.36 7.52
C ASN A 16 5.56 8.12 8.41
N GLU A 17 6.69 8.05 9.12
CA GLU A 17 7.02 6.95 10.02
C GLU A 17 6.63 7.19 11.48
N ASP A 18 6.30 8.43 11.83
CA ASP A 18 6.00 8.81 13.22
C ASP A 18 4.50 8.72 13.52
N GLU A 19 3.67 9.24 12.61
CA GLU A 19 2.23 9.38 12.84
C GLU A 19 1.42 9.23 11.54
N CYS A 20 0.25 8.60 11.68
CA CYS A 20 -0.74 8.57 10.62
C CYS A 20 -1.47 9.90 10.48
N THR A 21 -1.24 10.59 9.36
CA THR A 21 -1.88 11.87 9.00
C THR A 21 -3.41 11.81 8.83
N TYR A 22 -4.01 10.62 8.90
CA TYR A 22 -5.44 10.43 8.70
C TYR A 22 -6.23 10.15 9.97
N CYS A 23 -5.61 9.53 10.97
CA CYS A 23 -6.28 9.17 12.22
C CYS A 23 -5.47 9.52 13.47
N ASN A 24 -4.37 10.26 13.31
CA ASN A 24 -3.47 10.71 14.38
C ASN A 24 -3.03 9.57 15.32
N SER A 25 -2.83 8.39 14.73
CA SER A 25 -2.34 7.21 15.45
C SER A 25 -0.84 7.13 15.26
N ASN A 26 -0.15 6.88 16.38
CA ASN A 26 1.29 6.63 16.41
C ASN A 26 1.64 5.14 16.16
N ASP A 27 0.64 4.27 15.98
CA ASP A 27 0.88 2.88 15.59
C ASP A 27 0.99 2.77 14.07
N VAL A 28 2.21 2.99 13.58
CA VAL A 28 2.59 2.93 12.17
C VAL A 28 3.68 1.87 11.97
N LYS A 29 3.54 1.10 10.89
CA LYS A 29 4.39 -0.07 10.60
C LYS A 29 4.93 0.01 9.19
N GLU A 30 6.15 -0.48 9.00
CA GLU A 30 6.79 -0.48 7.68
C GLU A 30 6.02 -1.38 6.69
N LEU A 31 5.76 -0.85 5.50
CA LEU A 31 5.14 -1.56 4.39
C LEU A 31 6.20 -2.36 3.63
N MET A 32 6.32 -3.64 3.99
CA MET A 32 7.27 -4.54 3.33
C MET A 32 6.84 -4.90 1.91
N LEU A 33 7.80 -5.33 1.08
CA LEU A 33 7.52 -5.95 -0.21
C LEU A 33 6.67 -7.21 -0.05
N LYS A 34 5.92 -7.57 -1.08
CA LYS A 34 4.94 -8.68 -1.14
C LYS A 34 3.75 -8.53 -0.19
N THR A 35 3.69 -7.45 0.58
CA THR A 35 2.56 -7.14 1.45
C THR A 35 1.28 -7.00 0.63
N PRO A 36 0.18 -7.68 1.04
CA PRO A 36 -1.10 -7.52 0.37
C PRO A 36 -1.74 -6.17 0.73
N VAL A 37 -2.15 -5.44 -0.30
CA VAL A 37 -2.82 -4.14 -0.22
C VAL A 37 -4.02 -4.10 -1.17
N ASN A 38 -4.97 -3.22 -0.91
CA ASN A 38 -6.06 -2.90 -1.80
C ASN A 38 -6.00 -1.43 -2.22
N VAL A 39 -6.55 -1.15 -3.40
CA VAL A 39 -6.66 0.20 -3.92
C VAL A 39 -8.00 0.79 -3.46
N ILE A 40 -7.95 1.88 -2.71
CA ILE A 40 -9.10 2.59 -2.15
C ILE A 40 -10.05 3.00 -3.29
N GLY A 41 -11.35 2.78 -3.09
CA GLY A 41 -12.38 3.07 -4.11
C GLY A 41 -12.53 2.00 -5.18
N THR A 42 -11.77 0.90 -5.13
CA THR A 42 -11.87 -0.21 -6.09
C THR A 42 -11.95 -1.56 -5.40
N LYS A 43 -12.34 -2.60 -6.14
CA LYS A 43 -12.25 -4.00 -5.69
C LYS A 43 -10.85 -4.61 -5.93
N THR A 44 -9.91 -3.82 -6.45
CA THR A 44 -8.59 -4.29 -6.83
C THR A 44 -7.73 -4.55 -5.60
N LYS A 45 -7.24 -5.79 -5.49
CA LYS A 45 -6.28 -6.23 -4.47
C LYS A 45 -5.01 -6.69 -5.17
N GLY A 46 -3.88 -6.36 -4.59
CA GLY A 46 -2.57 -6.71 -5.14
C GLY A 46 -1.53 -6.86 -4.05
N LYS A 47 -0.32 -7.21 -4.46
CA LYS A 47 0.86 -7.29 -3.58
C LYS A 47 1.86 -6.23 -3.97
N VAL A 48 2.46 -5.59 -2.99
CA VAL A 48 3.54 -4.61 -3.19
C VAL A 48 4.72 -5.28 -3.89
N LEU A 49 5.12 -4.78 -5.05
CA LEU A 49 6.27 -5.26 -5.81
C LEU A 49 7.48 -4.34 -5.63
N LYS A 50 7.27 -3.03 -5.79
CA LYS A 50 8.33 -2.04 -5.74
C LYS A 50 7.78 -0.71 -5.27
N ILE A 51 8.60 0.03 -4.52
CA ILE A 51 8.32 1.37 -4.03
C ILE A 51 9.31 2.32 -4.70
N LYS A 52 8.82 3.42 -5.29
CA LYS A 52 9.65 4.42 -5.98
C LYS A 52 8.93 5.78 -6.06
N ASP A 53 9.62 6.86 -5.73
CA ASP A 53 9.15 8.25 -5.73
C ASP A 53 7.73 8.44 -5.18
N GLY A 54 7.44 7.87 -4.00
CA GLY A 54 6.11 7.99 -3.39
C GLY A 54 4.99 7.25 -4.14
N LYS A 55 5.36 6.37 -5.08
CA LYS A 55 4.45 5.47 -5.78
C LYS A 55 4.79 4.01 -5.51
N VAL A 56 3.79 3.17 -5.65
CA VAL A 56 3.91 1.74 -5.40
C VAL A 56 3.43 0.95 -6.61
N ASN A 57 4.32 0.11 -7.12
CA ASN A 57 3.96 -0.90 -8.10
C ASN A 57 3.34 -2.08 -7.39
N LEU A 58 2.11 -2.41 -7.77
CA LEU A 58 1.39 -3.58 -7.31
C LEU A 58 1.39 -4.66 -8.37
N ILE A 59 1.60 -5.91 -7.94
CA ILE A 59 1.23 -7.07 -8.72
C ILE A 59 -0.21 -7.41 -8.40
N ILE A 60 -1.05 -7.38 -9.43
CA ILE A 60 -2.45 -7.76 -9.39
C ILE A 60 -2.61 -9.01 -10.28
N MET A 61 -3.47 -9.93 -9.86
CA MET A 61 -3.90 -11.03 -10.72
C MET A 61 -5.24 -10.64 -11.35
N ASP A 62 -5.34 -10.74 -12.67
CA ASP A 62 -6.61 -10.57 -13.36
C ASP A 62 -7.47 -11.84 -13.30
N GLU A 63 -8.67 -11.76 -13.88
CA GLU A 63 -9.61 -12.88 -13.95
C GLU A 63 -9.08 -14.08 -14.76
N ALA A 64 -8.11 -13.84 -15.65
CA ALA A 64 -7.42 -14.86 -16.42
C ALA A 64 -6.17 -15.42 -15.70
N ASN A 65 -5.98 -15.10 -14.40
CA ASN A 65 -4.80 -15.43 -13.60
C ASN A 65 -3.46 -14.90 -14.15
N SER A 66 -3.50 -13.89 -15.01
CA SER A 66 -2.31 -13.22 -15.51
C SER A 66 -1.82 -12.17 -14.51
N LYS A 67 -0.49 -12.06 -14.39
CA LYS A 67 0.15 -11.07 -13.51
C LYS A 67 0.22 -9.73 -14.24
N LEU A 68 -0.46 -8.73 -13.69
CA LEU A 68 -0.40 -7.34 -14.14
C LEU A 68 0.37 -6.52 -13.12
N VAL A 69 1.28 -5.67 -13.61
CA VAL A 69 1.94 -4.66 -12.79
C VAL A 69 1.25 -3.33 -13.04
N LYS A 70 0.75 -2.70 -11.98
CA LYS A 70 0.16 -1.36 -12.04
C LYS A 70 0.77 -0.47 -10.98
N GLU A 71 1.02 0.76 -11.36
CA GLU A 71 1.53 1.81 -10.48
C GLU A 71 0.35 2.55 -9.83
N TYR A 72 0.43 2.78 -8.53
CA TYR A 72 -0.55 3.54 -7.77
C TYR A 72 0.14 4.52 -6.83
N ASP A 73 -0.56 5.61 -6.53
CA ASP A 73 -0.14 6.56 -5.51
C ASP A 73 -0.34 5.97 -4.12
N VAL A 74 0.57 6.26 -3.19
CA VAL A 74 0.49 5.79 -1.79
C VAL A 74 -0.83 6.16 -1.10
N THR A 75 -1.37 7.34 -1.42
CA THR A 75 -2.64 7.83 -0.86
C THR A 75 -3.84 6.98 -1.27
N GLN A 76 -3.72 6.23 -2.37
CA GLN A 76 -4.76 5.36 -2.89
C GLN A 76 -4.66 3.93 -2.34
N LEU A 77 -3.72 3.64 -1.42
CA LEU A 77 -3.45 2.29 -0.94
C LEU A 77 -3.87 2.08 0.50
N LYS A 78 -4.38 0.88 0.77
CA LYS A 78 -4.72 0.43 2.11
C LYS A 78 -4.23 -1.00 2.32
N LYS A 79 -3.64 -1.27 3.48
CA LYS A 79 -3.18 -2.60 3.89
C LYS A 79 -4.39 -3.52 4.10
N VAL A 80 -4.33 -4.72 3.54
CA VAL A 80 -5.32 -5.77 3.79
C VAL A 80 -4.82 -6.60 4.98
N LEU A 81 -5.69 -6.88 5.95
CA LEU A 81 -5.38 -7.74 7.11
C LEU A 81 -5.09 -9.18 6.66
#